data_AF-A0A1I2MU54-F1
#
_entry.id   AF-A0A1I2MU54-F1
#
_cell.length_a   1.000
_cell.length_b   1.000
_cell.length_c   1.000
_cell.angle_alpha   90.00
_cell.angle_beta   90.00
_cell.angle_gamma   90.00
#
_symmetry.space_group_name_H-M   'P 1'
#
loop_
_entity.id
_entity.type
_entity.pdbx_description
1 polymer ?
#
loop_
_entity_poly.entity_id
_entity_poly.type
_entity_poly.pdbx_seq_one_letter_code
_entity_poly.pdbx_strand_id
1 'polypeptide(L)'
;MTGRDGTPVVIPPAGTDDNPHAHLDAVVAAEVGWGNRIERDWYVIDWHFGYWDLVLARPFHIAELRETFAFPESVVLTATGPRPGQKPSLFLGDSRFVSITSPLPKDWPYGEGEVGL
;
A
#
# COMPACT_ATOMS: atom_id res chain seq x y z
N MET A 1 11.83 2.53 10.60
CA MET A 1 11.84 3.34 11.84
C MET A 1 10.72 2.81 12.70
N THR A 2 11.04 2.11 13.79
CA THR A 2 10.06 1.82 14.85
C THR A 2 9.82 3.11 15.65
N GLY A 3 8.60 3.33 16.15
CA GLY A 3 8.38 4.38 17.15
C GLY A 3 9.36 4.19 18.31
N ARG A 4 9.81 5.29 18.94
CA ARG A 4 10.90 5.30 19.94
C ARG A 4 10.75 4.28 21.09
N ASP A 5 9.56 3.71 21.28
CA ASP A 5 9.22 2.78 22.36
C ASP A 5 8.67 1.42 21.89
N GLY A 6 8.82 1.07 20.60
CA GLY A 6 8.31 -0.20 20.04
C GLY A 6 6.78 -0.25 19.83
N THR A 7 6.09 0.87 20.01
CA THR A 7 4.67 1.00 19.65
C THR A 7 4.51 1.14 18.13
N PRO A 8 3.63 0.36 17.49
CA PRO A 8 3.33 0.52 16.08
C PRO A 8 2.78 1.91 15.76
N VAL A 9 3.10 2.42 14.58
CA VAL A 9 2.52 3.66 14.06
C VAL A 9 1.09 3.39 13.62
N VAL A 10 0.12 4.07 14.23
CA VAL A 10 -1.29 3.90 13.88
C VAL A 10 -1.60 4.63 12.58
N ILE A 11 -2.10 3.89 11.59
CA ILE A 11 -2.54 4.45 10.31
C ILE A 11 -4.00 4.94 10.46
N PRO A 12 -4.30 6.20 10.09
CA PRO A 12 -5.68 6.66 10.04
C PRO A 12 -6.51 5.87 9.00
N PRO A 13 -7.83 5.74 9.17
CA PRO A 13 -8.68 4.95 8.27
C PRO A 13 -8.83 5.53 6.85
N ALA A 14 -8.52 6.81 6.67
CA ALA A 14 -8.54 7.53 5.40
C ALA A 14 -7.75 8.85 5.53
N GLY A 15 -7.45 9.49 4.38
CA GLY A 15 -6.90 10.84 4.33
C GLY A 15 -7.96 11.93 4.52
N THR A 16 -7.60 13.16 4.17
CA THR A 16 -8.49 14.32 4.24
C THR A 16 -9.09 14.66 2.87
N ASP A 17 -10.11 15.52 2.83
CA ASP A 17 -10.70 15.93 1.56
C ASP A 17 -9.71 16.71 0.66
N ASP A 18 -8.79 17.47 1.28
CA ASP A 18 -7.75 18.22 0.57
C ASP A 18 -6.53 17.36 0.20
N ASN A 19 -6.30 16.25 0.93
CA ASN A 19 -5.23 15.30 0.66
C ASN A 19 -5.71 13.86 0.93
N PRO A 20 -6.36 13.22 -0.06
CA PRO A 20 -7.00 11.92 0.10
C PRO A 20 -6.03 10.80 0.52
N HIS A 21 -4.77 10.89 0.09
CA HIS A 21 -3.77 9.84 0.34
C HIS A 21 -2.88 10.06 1.57
N ALA A 22 -3.04 11.20 2.28
CA ALA A 22 -2.19 11.59 3.40
C ALA A 22 -1.96 10.49 4.47
N HIS A 23 -2.98 9.67 4.71
CA HIS A 23 -2.91 8.61 5.72
C HIS A 23 -1.93 7.48 5.36
N LEU A 24 -1.58 7.31 4.08
CA LEU A 24 -0.60 6.33 3.61
C LEU A 24 0.80 6.93 3.41
N ASP A 25 1.00 8.24 3.57
CA ASP A 25 2.30 8.88 3.37
C ASP A 25 3.39 8.29 4.27
N ALA A 26 3.03 7.89 5.51
CA ALA A 26 3.95 7.22 6.44
C ALA A 26 4.39 5.84 5.91
N VAL A 27 3.48 5.11 5.26
CA VAL A 27 3.77 3.82 4.64
C VAL A 27 4.71 3.99 3.45
N VAL A 28 4.44 4.97 2.58
CA VAL A 28 5.31 5.30 1.44
C VAL A 28 6.71 5.68 1.93
N ALA A 29 6.80 6.55 2.93
CA ALA A 29 8.07 6.97 3.51
C ALA A 29 8.86 5.79 4.11
N ALA A 30 8.18 4.86 4.78
CA ALA A 30 8.80 3.66 5.33
C ALA A 30 9.31 2.72 4.23
N GLU A 31 8.49 2.42 3.22
CA GLU A 31 8.88 1.61 2.06
C GLU A 31 10.12 2.17 1.36
N VAL A 32 10.15 3.48 1.11
CA VAL A 32 11.33 4.16 0.54
C VAL A 32 12.53 4.06 1.50
N GLY A 33 12.32 4.22 2.80
CA GLY A 33 13.35 4.06 3.83
C GLY A 33 13.92 2.65 3.93
N TRP A 34 13.13 1.63 3.62
CA TRP A 34 13.56 0.22 3.49
C TRP A 34 14.19 -0.09 2.13
N GLY A 35 14.27 0.92 1.27
CA GLY A 35 14.98 0.90 0.00
C GLY A 35 14.07 0.77 -1.21
N ASN A 36 12.75 0.62 -1.04
CA ASN A 36 11.83 0.63 -2.18
C ASN A 36 11.95 1.94 -2.98
N ARG A 37 11.42 1.97 -4.20
CA ARG A 37 11.45 3.15 -5.06
C ARG A 37 10.07 3.42 -5.61
N ILE A 38 9.72 4.70 -5.66
CA ILE A 38 8.51 5.16 -6.34
C ILE A 38 8.79 5.10 -7.84
N GLU A 39 8.07 4.26 -8.56
CA GLU A 39 8.07 4.20 -10.03
C GLU A 39 7.14 5.28 -10.60
N ARG A 40 6.01 5.52 -9.93
CA ARG A 40 5.06 6.57 -10.26
C ARG A 40 4.48 7.15 -8.99
N ASP A 41 4.66 8.45 -8.80
CA ASP A 41 4.10 9.19 -7.67
C ASP A 41 2.58 9.33 -7.80
N TRP A 42 1.91 9.73 -6.72
CA TRP A 42 0.45 9.83 -6.61
C TRP A 42 -0.21 10.41 -7.86
N TYR A 43 -1.08 9.62 -8.47
CA TYR A 43 -1.79 9.99 -9.68
C TYR A 43 -3.20 9.43 -9.70
N VAL A 44 -4.08 10.10 -10.45
CA VAL A 44 -5.46 9.66 -10.60
C VAL A 44 -5.54 8.60 -11.69
N ILE A 45 -6.00 7.39 -11.35
CA ILE A 45 -6.24 6.30 -12.32
C ILE A 45 -7.63 6.38 -12.95
N ASP A 46 -8.62 6.89 -12.22
CA ASP A 46 -9.96 7.18 -12.73
C ASP A 46 -10.50 8.48 -12.13
N TRP A 47 -10.62 9.49 -12.98
CA TRP A 47 -11.01 10.84 -12.60
C TRP A 47 -12.50 10.96 -12.24
N HIS A 48 -13.35 10.06 -12.72
CA HIS A 48 -14.79 10.12 -12.41
C HIS A 48 -15.07 9.77 -10.96
N PHE A 49 -14.23 8.91 -10.39
CA PHE A 49 -14.37 8.41 -9.04
C PHE A 49 -13.26 8.89 -8.10
N GLY A 50 -12.27 9.61 -8.64
CA GLY A 50 -11.14 10.14 -7.86
C GLY A 50 -10.23 9.05 -7.32
N TYR A 51 -10.02 7.96 -8.06
CA TYR A 51 -9.11 6.90 -7.62
C TYR A 51 -7.67 7.37 -7.71
N TRP A 52 -6.96 7.37 -6.59
CA TRP A 52 -5.54 7.70 -6.51
C TRP A 52 -4.71 6.45 -6.35
N ASP A 53 -3.57 6.41 -7.05
CA ASP A 53 -2.62 5.32 -6.93
C ASP A 53 -1.18 5.86 -6.86
N LEU A 54 -0.31 5.13 -6.17
CA LEU A 54 1.14 5.29 -6.21
C LEU A 54 1.76 3.93 -6.53
N VAL A 55 2.73 3.90 -7.45
CA VAL A 55 3.37 2.65 -7.87
C VAL A 55 4.77 2.54 -7.31
N LEU A 56 5.03 1.42 -6.61
CA LEU A 56 6.35 1.02 -6.15
C LEU A 56 7.03 0.08 -7.16
N ALA A 57 8.33 0.24 -7.33
CA ALA A 57 9.13 -0.53 -8.28
C ALA A 57 9.43 -1.97 -7.80
N ARG A 58 9.35 -2.22 -6.48
CA ARG A 58 9.63 -3.52 -5.86
C ARG A 58 8.47 -3.94 -4.96
N PRO A 59 8.31 -5.25 -4.69
CA PRO A 59 7.26 -5.72 -3.80
C PRO A 59 7.34 -5.07 -2.41
N PHE A 60 6.19 -4.96 -1.75
CA PHE A 60 6.11 -4.51 -0.36
C PHE A 60 7.01 -5.33 0.58
N HIS A 61 7.54 -4.64 1.59
CA HIS A 61 8.22 -5.24 2.74
C HIS A 61 7.17 -5.66 3.78
N ILE A 62 6.39 -6.72 3.47
CA ILE A 62 5.17 -7.07 4.21
C ILE A 62 5.45 -7.37 5.70
N ALA A 63 6.56 -8.04 6.01
CA ALA A 63 6.91 -8.33 7.40
C ALA A 63 7.17 -7.03 8.17
N GLU A 64 7.93 -6.11 7.58
CA GLU A 64 8.25 -4.81 8.13
C GLU A 64 7.01 -3.92 8.25
N LEU A 65 6.06 -4.01 7.31
CA LEU A 65 4.78 -3.32 7.39
C LEU A 65 3.99 -3.76 8.64
N ARG A 66 3.86 -5.08 8.86
CA ARG A 66 3.15 -5.66 10.01
C ARG A 66 3.82 -5.29 11.34
N GLU A 67 5.14 -5.23 11.37
CA GLU A 67 5.89 -4.89 12.57
C GLU A 67 5.86 -3.38 12.87
N THR A 68 5.72 -2.54 11.85
CA THR A 68 5.86 -1.08 11.98
C THR A 68 4.53 -0.38 12.19
N PHE A 69 3.45 -0.89 11.59
CA PHE A 69 2.18 -0.18 11.51
C PHE A 69 1.03 -0.98 12.12
N ALA A 70 0.09 -0.25 12.74
CA ALA A 70 -1.23 -0.78 13.08
C ALA A 70 -2.24 -0.24 12.06
N PHE A 71 -2.72 -1.11 11.18
CA PHE A 71 -3.69 -0.77 10.14
C PHE A 71 -5.12 -0.88 10.66
N PRO A 72 -6.02 0.06 10.30
CA PRO A 72 -7.45 -0.09 10.54
C PRO A 72 -8.05 -1.09 9.54
N GLU A 73 -9.20 -1.68 9.87
CA GLU A 73 -9.91 -2.64 9.00
C GLU A 73 -10.27 -2.08 7.60
N SER A 74 -10.32 -0.75 7.46
CA SER A 74 -10.59 -0.09 6.19
C SER A 74 -9.40 -0.05 5.24
N VAL A 75 -8.18 -0.34 5.71
CA VAL A 75 -6.96 -0.34 4.91
C VAL A 75 -6.47 -1.78 4.77
N VAL A 76 -6.54 -2.30 3.54
CA VAL A 76 -6.35 -3.72 3.26
C VAL A 76 -5.22 -3.93 2.25
N LEU A 77 -4.39 -4.93 2.51
CA LEU A 77 -3.43 -5.44 1.52
C LEU A 77 -4.03 -6.61 0.76
N THR A 78 -4.18 -6.47 -0.56
CA THR A 78 -4.73 -7.51 -1.44
C THR A 78 -3.73 -7.90 -2.51
N ALA A 79 -3.52 -9.20 -2.70
CA ALA A 79 -2.82 -9.77 -3.85
C ALA A 79 -3.79 -10.05 -4.99
N THR A 80 -3.43 -9.61 -6.18
CA THR A 80 -4.12 -9.94 -7.42
C THR A 80 -3.19 -10.74 -8.31
N GLY A 81 -3.70 -11.83 -8.86
CA GLY A 81 -2.93 -12.67 -9.76
C GLY A 81 -3.05 -12.19 -11.21
N PRO A 82 -2.50 -12.98 -12.15
CA PRO A 82 -2.44 -12.59 -13.54
C PRO A 82 -3.85 -12.53 -14.15
N ARG A 83 -4.21 -11.36 -14.68
CA ARG A 83 -5.43 -11.17 -15.49
C ARG A 83 -5.06 -10.74 -16.91
N PRO A 84 -5.89 -11.01 -17.94
CA PRO A 84 -5.63 -10.52 -19.28
C PRO A 84 -5.40 -9.00 -19.30
N GLY A 85 -4.20 -8.56 -19.69
CA GLY A 85 -3.83 -7.15 -19.74
C GLY A 85 -3.41 -6.51 -18.41
N GLN A 86 -3.37 -7.26 -17.30
CA GLN A 86 -2.91 -6.76 -16.00
C GLN A 86 -1.80 -7.64 -15.42
N LYS A 87 -0.75 -6.98 -14.92
CA LYS A 87 0.33 -7.67 -14.21
C LYS A 87 -0.13 -8.06 -12.80
N PRO A 88 0.27 -9.23 -12.29
CA PRO A 88 0.06 -9.59 -10.90
C PRO A 88 0.68 -8.56 -9.96
N SER A 89 -0.10 -8.08 -8.98
CA SER A 89 0.27 -6.96 -8.13
C SER A 89 -0.28 -7.10 -6.71
N LEU A 90 0.36 -6.43 -5.76
CA LEU A 90 -0.17 -6.14 -4.43
C LEU A 90 -0.75 -4.73 -4.41
N PHE A 91 -1.91 -4.57 -3.77
CA PHE A 91 -2.56 -3.30 -3.54
C PHE A 91 -2.75 -3.11 -2.04
N LEU A 92 -2.12 -2.09 -1.47
CA LEU A 92 -2.44 -1.59 -0.14
C LEU A 92 -3.34 -0.38 -0.32
N GLY A 93 -4.63 -0.50 0.00
CA GLY A 93 -5.57 0.59 -0.27
C GLY A 93 -6.65 0.72 0.78
N ASP A 94 -7.29 1.89 0.77
CA ASP A 94 -8.42 2.21 1.62
C ASP A 94 -9.78 2.00 0.91
N SER A 95 -10.87 2.19 1.67
CA SER A 95 -12.24 2.12 1.15
C SER A 95 -12.67 3.36 0.33
N ARG A 96 -11.82 4.39 0.25
CA ARG A 96 -12.09 5.67 -0.44
C ARG A 96 -11.28 5.82 -1.72
N PHE A 97 -10.83 4.71 -2.31
CA PHE A 97 -10.22 4.64 -3.63
C PHE A 97 -8.77 5.15 -3.72
N VAL A 98 -8.03 5.13 -2.61
CA VAL A 98 -6.58 5.38 -2.60
C VAL A 98 -5.83 4.07 -2.45
N SER A 99 -4.82 3.83 -3.29
CA SER A 99 -3.95 2.65 -3.19
C SER A 99 -2.47 2.94 -3.38
N ILE A 100 -1.64 2.08 -2.80
CA ILE A 100 -0.25 1.89 -3.20
C ILE A 100 -0.18 0.53 -3.90
N THR A 101 0.28 0.53 -5.14
CA THR A 101 0.48 -0.66 -5.96
C THR A 101 1.95 -1.06 -5.94
N SER A 102 2.23 -2.36 -5.77
CA SER A 102 3.57 -2.91 -5.95
C SER A 102 3.51 -4.25 -6.71
N PRO A 103 4.59 -4.67 -7.38
CA PRO A 103 4.62 -5.99 -8.02
C PRO A 103 4.54 -7.11 -6.99
N LEU A 104 3.99 -8.28 -7.36
CA LEU A 104 4.11 -9.47 -6.52
C LEU A 104 5.58 -9.94 -6.41
N PRO A 105 6.00 -10.46 -5.24
CA PRO A 105 7.22 -11.24 -5.12
C PRO A 105 7.23 -12.41 -6.12
N LYS A 106 8.40 -12.74 -6.68
CA LYS A 106 8.52 -13.83 -7.67
C LYS A 106 8.05 -15.17 -7.12
N ASP A 107 8.30 -15.42 -5.84
CA ASP A 107 7.98 -16.66 -5.14
C ASP A 107 6.72 -16.51 -4.26
N TRP A 108 5.74 -15.72 -4.73
CA TRP A 108 4.53 -15.43 -3.95
C TRP A 108 3.77 -16.70 -3.54
N PRO A 109 3.68 -17.01 -2.23
CA PRO A 109 3.21 -18.32 -1.79
C PRO A 109 1.70 -18.36 -1.50
N TYR A 110 1.02 -17.21 -1.48
CA TYR A 110 -0.33 -17.08 -0.91
C TYR A 110 -1.46 -17.03 -1.95
N GLY A 111 -1.14 -16.98 -3.25
CA GLY A 111 -2.15 -16.86 -4.31
C GLY A 111 -2.84 -15.48 -4.34
N GLU A 112 -4.06 -15.41 -4.90
CA GLU A 112 -4.87 -14.18 -4.89
C GLU A 112 -5.66 -14.06 -3.59
N GLY A 113 -5.91 -12.82 -3.15
CA GLY A 113 -6.75 -12.52 -1.98
C GLY A 113 -6.11 -11.56 -0.99
N GLU A 114 -6.78 -11.33 0.13
CA GLU A 114 -6.27 -10.51 1.22
C GLU A 114 -5.06 -11.18 1.89
N VAL A 115 -4.03 -10.37 2.17
CA VAL A 115 -2.71 -10.85 2.63
C VAL A 115 -2.57 -10.79 4.15
N GLY A 116 -3.45 -10.08 4.85
CA GLY A 116 -3.39 -9.83 6.29
C GLY A 116 -2.24 -8.89 6.67
N LEU A 117 -2.57 -7.78 7.33
CA LEU A 117 -1.61 -6.80 7.85
C LEU A 117 -1.74 -6.65 9.37
#